data_AF-A0A352AEN3-F1
#
_entry.id   AF-A0A352AEN3-F1
#
_cell.length_a   1.000
_cell.length_b   1.000
_cell.length_c   1.000
_cell.angle_alpha   90.00
_cell.angle_beta   90.00
_cell.angle_gamma   90.00
#
_symmetry.space_group_name_H-M   'P 1'
#
loop_
_entity.id
_entity.type
_entity.pdbx_description
1 polymer ?
#
loop_
_entity_poly.entity_id
_entity_poly.type
_entity_poly.pdbx_seq_one_letter_code
_entity_poly.pdbx_strand_id
1 'polypeptide(L)'
;MKITEALVSIKYVADSQGKKTDVIVPVEVWEALLVSWKQLVEQVEDQEDIGIYQEWLQKRAAGGVETISLDALEQELIADGLV
;
A
#
# COMPACT_ATOMS: atom_id res chain seq x y z
N MET A 1 2.58 -6.65 21.05
CA MET A 1 4.04 -6.77 20.87
C MET A 1 4.43 -5.85 19.74
N LYS A 2 5.45 -5.01 19.91
CA LYS A 2 5.97 -4.19 18.80
C LYS A 2 6.80 -5.08 17.87
N ILE A 3 6.80 -4.78 16.57
CA ILE A 3 7.57 -5.55 15.58
C ILE A 3 9.05 -5.65 15.96
N THR A 4 9.61 -4.60 16.54
CA THR A 4 11.01 -4.54 17.02
C THR A 4 11.30 -5.53 18.14
N GLU A 5 10.33 -5.81 19.02
CA GLU A 5 10.45 -6.82 20.08
C GLU A 5 10.33 -8.23 19.48
N ALA A 6 9.46 -8.38 18.48
CA ALA A 6 9.22 -9.63 17.77
C ALA A 6 10.46 -10.10 17.00
N LEU A 7 11.20 -9.17 16.36
CA LEU A 7 12.40 -9.47 15.59
C LEU A 7 13.51 -10.11 16.42
N VAL A 8 13.56 -9.89 17.73
CA VAL A 8 14.57 -10.48 18.63
C VAL A 8 14.41 -11.99 18.77
N SER A 9 13.21 -12.52 18.51
CA SER A 9 12.91 -13.94 18.60
C SER A 9 13.29 -14.74 17.35
N ILE A 10 13.68 -14.06 16.28
CA ILE A 10 14.04 -14.65 14.99
C ILE A 10 15.43 -15.31 15.09
N LYS A 11 15.53 -16.56 14.61
CA LYS A 11 16.78 -17.32 14.60
C LYS A 11 17.25 -17.55 13.18
N TYR A 12 18.56 -17.41 12.94
CA TYR A 12 19.15 -17.71 11.64
C TYR A 12 19.70 -19.14 11.63
N VAL A 13 19.45 -19.86 10.55
CA VAL A 13 20.10 -21.13 10.25
C VAL A 13 21.33 -20.83 9.41
N ALA A 14 22.48 -21.36 9.81
CA ALA A 14 23.72 -21.22 9.07
C ALA A 14 24.16 -22.57 8.51
N ASP A 15 24.73 -22.55 7.30
CA ASP A 15 25.38 -23.71 6.72
C ASP A 15 26.72 -24.04 7.40
N SER A 16 27.38 -25.10 6.94
CA SER A 16 28.68 -25.52 7.44
C SER A 16 29.81 -24.48 7.30
N GLN A 17 29.62 -23.45 6.46
CA GLN A 17 30.56 -22.35 6.28
C GLN A 17 30.19 -21.11 7.10
N GLY A 18 29.13 -21.20 7.92
CA GLY A 18 28.61 -20.08 8.70
C GLY A 18 27.78 -19.08 7.89
N LYS A 19 27.47 -19.38 6.62
CA LYS A 19 26.60 -18.54 5.80
C LYS A 19 25.16 -18.76 6.23
N LYS A 20 24.45 -17.68 6.53
CA LYS A 20 23.01 -17.73 6.86
C LYS A 20 22.23 -18.12 5.60
N THR A 21 21.51 -19.25 5.67
CA THR A 21 20.74 -19.78 4.54
C THR A 21 19.24 -19.61 4.76
N ASP A 22 18.79 -19.77 6.01
CA ASP A 22 17.37 -19.76 6.34
C ASP A 22 17.11 -18.98 7.63
N VAL A 23 15.84 -18.75 7.91
CA VAL A 23 15.40 -18.08 9.12
C VAL A 23 14.21 -18.83 9.73
N ILE A 24 14.25 -19.02 11.05
CA ILE A 24 13.16 -19.59 11.82
C ILE A 24 12.46 -18.44 12.51
N VAL A 25 11.18 -18.26 12.18
CA VAL A 25 10.32 -17.22 12.71
C VAL A 25 9.23 -17.91 13.55
N PRO A 26 9.03 -17.52 14.82
CA PRO A 26 7.85 -17.94 15.57
C PRO A 26 6.58 -17.54 14.83
N VAL A 27 5.55 -18.38 14.88
CA VAL A 27 4.31 -18.18 14.11
C VAL A 27 3.67 -16.84 14.44
N GLU A 28 3.62 -16.48 15.72
CA GLU A 28 3.02 -15.24 16.20
C GLU A 28 3.78 -14.00 15.69
N VAL A 29 5.09 -14.13 15.50
CA VAL A 29 5.94 -13.08 14.92
C VAL A 29 5.68 -12.98 13.42
N TRP A 30 5.56 -14.11 12.72
CA TRP A 30 5.24 -14.13 11.30
C TRP A 30 3.88 -13.50 11.00
N GLU A 31 2.86 -13.83 11.79
CA GLU A 31 1.52 -13.23 11.67
C GLU A 31 1.57 -11.72 11.92
N ALA A 32 2.30 -11.28 12.95
CA ALA A 32 2.47 -9.85 13.22
C ALA A 32 3.19 -9.13 12.07
N LEU A 33 4.22 -9.73 11.47
CA LEU A 33 4.91 -9.20 10.29
C LEU A 33 3.97 -9.05 9.10
N LEU A 34 3.12 -10.06 8.84
CA LEU A 34 2.15 -10.02 7.74
C LEU A 34 1.10 -8.92 7.92
N VAL A 35 0.59 -8.74 9.15
CA VAL A 35 -0.36 -7.66 9.45
C VAL A 35 0.29 -6.29 9.25
N SER A 36 1.52 -6.10 9.77
CA SER A 36 2.25 -4.84 9.57
C SER A 36 2.58 -4.59 8.11
N TRP A 37 2.91 -5.63 7.33
CA TRP A 37 3.14 -5.50 5.90
C TRP A 37 1.87 -5.07 5.16
N LYS A 38 0.73 -5.68 5.46
CA LYS A 38 -0.56 -5.29 4.87
C LYS A 38 -0.90 -3.83 5.15
N GLN A 39 -0.72 -3.39 6.39
CA GLN A 39 -0.94 -1.99 6.78
C GLN A 39 0.01 -1.04 6.05
N LEU A 40 1.27 -1.43 5.86
CA LEU A 40 2.23 -0.62 5.11
C LEU A 40 1.80 -0.47 3.64
N VAL A 41 1.33 -1.54 3.01
CA VAL A 41 0.82 -1.48 1.63
C VAL A 41 -0.36 -0.51 1.54
N GLU A 42 -1.35 -0.66 2.42
CA GLU A 42 -2.51 0.24 2.49
C GLU A 42 -2.08 1.71 2.68
N GLN A 43 -1.11 1.98 3.55
CA GLN A 43 -0.59 3.34 3.76
C GLN A 43 0.14 3.91 2.55
N VAL A 44 0.87 3.07 1.80
CA VAL A 44 1.54 3.49 0.58
C VAL A 44 0.51 3.82 -0.50
N GLU A 45 -0.50 2.97 -0.69
CA GLU A 45 -1.61 3.22 -1.62
C GLU A 45 -2.35 4.52 -1.27
N ASP A 46 -2.69 4.73 0.01
CA ASP A 46 -3.31 5.98 0.49
C ASP A 46 -2.43 7.21 0.17
N GLN A 47 -1.12 7.09 0.35
CA GLN A 47 -0.19 8.17 0.06
C GLN A 47 -0.11 8.47 -1.45
N GLU A 48 -0.13 7.44 -2.29
CA GLU A 48 -0.18 7.59 -3.75
C GLU A 48 -1.48 8.27 -4.18
N ASP A 49 -2.63 7.85 -3.65
CA ASP A 49 -3.93 8.46 -3.94
C ASP A 49 -4.00 9.93 -3.54
N ILE A 50 -3.48 10.27 -2.35
CA ILE A 50 -3.36 11.67 -1.91
C ILE A 50 -2.48 12.46 -2.89
N GLY A 51 -1.36 11.88 -3.32
CA GLY A 51 -0.46 12.52 -4.29
C GLY A 51 -1.14 12.79 -5.63
N ILE A 52 -1.84 11.80 -6.19
CA ILE A 52 -2.61 11.92 -7.43
C ILE A 52 -3.67 13.02 -7.30
N TYR A 53 -4.41 13.04 -6.19
CA TYR A 53 -5.42 14.06 -5.95
C TYR A 53 -4.82 15.47 -5.84
N GLN A 54 -3.69 15.61 -5.14
CA GLN A 54 -2.99 16.89 -5.02
C GLN A 54 -2.45 17.39 -6.36
N GLU A 55 -1.87 16.50 -7.17
CA GLU A 55 -1.41 16.84 -8.51
C GLU A 55 -2.59 17.30 -9.39
N TRP A 56 -3.71 16.59 -9.34
CA TRP A 56 -4.92 16.98 -10.05
C TRP A 56 -5.42 18.36 -9.60
N LEU A 57 -5.46 18.64 -8.30
CA LEU A 57 -5.84 19.96 -7.76
C LEU A 57 -4.93 21.07 -8.26
N GLN A 58 -3.62 20.83 -8.32
CA GLN A 58 -2.65 21.80 -8.85
C GLN A 58 -2.89 22.06 -10.33
N LYS A 59 -3.06 21.01 -11.14
CA LYS A 59 -3.37 21.17 -12.57
C LYS A 59 -4.70 21.90 -12.77
N ARG A 60 -5.72 21.61 -11.97
CA ARG A 60 -7.01 22.32 -12.02
C ARG A 60 -6.84 23.80 -11.69
N ALA A 61 -6.10 24.13 -10.63
CA ALA A 61 -5.83 25.52 -10.24
C ALA A 61 -5.07 26.28 -11.34
N ALA A 62 -4.19 25.59 -12.08
CA ALA A 62 -3.49 26.12 -13.24
C ALA A 62 -4.36 26.18 -14.52
N GLY A 63 -5.61 25.74 -14.48
CA GLY A 63 -6.50 25.65 -15.65
C GLY A 63 -6.12 24.57 -16.65
N GLY A 64 -5.26 23.62 -16.28
CA GLY A 64 -4.77 22.54 -17.13
C GLY A 64 -5.62 21.27 -17.12
N VAL A 65 -6.77 21.28 -16.46
CA VAL A 65 -7.72 20.16 -16.44
C VAL A 65 -9.13 20.68 -16.61
N GLU A 66 -9.89 20.05 -17.49
CA GLU A 66 -11.31 20.30 -17.66
C GLU A 66 -12.13 19.44 -16.69
N THR A 67 -13.24 20.00 -16.21
CA THR A 67 -14.20 19.28 -15.37
C THR A 67 -15.51 19.17 -16.12
N ILE A 68 -16.16 18.00 -16.05
CA ILE A 68 -17.51 17.81 -16.57
C ILE A 68 -18.56 18.09 -15.48
N SER A 69 -19.80 18.39 -15.89
CA SER A 69 -20.92 18.48 -14.95
C SER A 69 -21.32 17.08 -14.46
N LEU A 70 -22.04 17.02 -13.34
CA LEU A 70 -22.59 15.75 -12.84
C LEU A 70 -23.54 15.11 -13.86
N ASP A 71 -24.39 15.91 -14.50
CA ASP A 71 -25.29 15.42 -15.56
C ASP A 71 -24.51 14.81 -16.74
N ALA A 72 -23.38 15.42 -17.13
CA ALA A 72 -22.53 14.89 -18.19
C ALA A 72 -21.87 13.57 -17.77
N LEU A 73 -21.38 13.48 -16.52
CA LEU A 73 -20.83 12.24 -15.96
C LEU A 73 -21.88 11.13 -15.93
N GLU A 74 -23.11 11.43 -15.50
CA GLU A 74 -24.20 10.45 -15.48
C GLU A 74 -24.50 9.90 -16.88
N GLN A 75 -24.51 10.77 -17.89
CA GLN A 75 -24.70 10.33 -19.27
C GLN A 75 -23.54 9.45 -19.77
N GLU A 76 -22.30 9.77 -19.41
CA GLU A 76 -21.13 8.93 -19.75
C GLU A 76 -21.22 7.55 -19.08
N LEU A 77 -21.55 7.49 -17.80
CA LEU A 77 -21.67 6.23 -17.06
C LEU A 77 -22.79 5.33 -17.62
N ILE A 78 -23.93 5.92 -18.01
CA ILE A 78 -25.01 5.19 -18.69
C ILE A 78 -24.55 4.68 -20.05
N ALA A 79 -23.83 5.50 -20.83
CA ALA A 79 -23.31 5.10 -22.14
C ALA A 79 -22.31 3.94 -22.04
N ASP A 80 -21.53 3.89 -20.97
CA ASP A 80 -20.58 2.82 -20.66
C ASP A 80 -21.25 1.58 -20.02
N GLY A 81 -22.55 1.64 -19.71
CA GLY A 81 -23.30 0.54 -19.09
C GLY A 81 -22.93 0.27 -17.63
N LEU A 82 -22.41 1.29 -16.93
CA LEU A 82 -22.02 1.21 -15.53
C LEU A 82 -23.15 1.59 -14.56
N VAL A 83 -24.26 2.12 -15.09
CA VAL A 83 -25.50 2.48 -14.38
C VAL A 83 -26.72 2.05 -15.20
#